data_AF-A0A427TW08-F1
#
_entry.id   AF-A0A427TW08-F1
#
_cell.length_a   1.000
_cell.length_b   1.000
_cell.length_c   1.000
_cell.angle_alpha   90.00
_cell.angle_beta   90.00
_cell.angle_gamma   90.00
#
_symmetry.space_group_name_H-M   'P 1'
#
loop_
_entity.id
_entity.type
_entity.pdbx_description
1 polymer ?
#
loop_
_entity_poly.entity_id
_entity_poly.type
_entity_poly.pdbx_seq_one_letter_code
_entity_poly.pdbx_strand_id
1 'polypeptide(L)'
;MKKLIVPILIVLISVVYIYQQNPMVTGEAVVHSVELMQKPSEEWGISISPMDLSELKGLGPDNVNATLNIREELWYRLLNRKQWEVTIKFKGNEPTVVFDATTGKLIDLYGPLN
;
A
#
# COMPACT_ATOMS: atom_id res chain seq x y z
N MET A 1 -34.62 -22.74 7.62
CA MET A 1 -33.97 -21.61 8.33
C MET A 1 -32.61 -21.95 8.95
N LYS A 2 -32.46 -23.08 9.68
CA LYS A 2 -31.18 -23.45 10.33
C LYS A 2 -29.98 -23.63 9.38
N LYS A 3 -30.22 -24.06 8.12
CA LYS A 3 -29.19 -24.27 7.08
C LYS A 3 -28.52 -22.99 6.58
N LEU A 4 -29.13 -21.82 6.78
CA LEU A 4 -28.55 -20.52 6.40
C LEU A 4 -27.77 -19.87 7.55
N ILE A 5 -27.91 -20.36 8.78
CA ILE A 5 -27.22 -19.79 9.95
C ILE A 5 -25.71 -19.99 9.83
N VAL A 6 -25.28 -21.20 9.41
CA VAL A 6 -23.86 -21.54 9.25
C VAL A 6 -23.15 -20.64 8.21
N PRO A 7 -23.65 -20.47 6.97
CA PRO A 7 -22.97 -19.59 6.02
C PRO A 7 -22.99 -18.12 6.46
N ILE A 8 -24.06 -17.64 7.10
CA ILE A 8 -24.11 -16.27 7.64
C ILE A 8 -23.06 -16.08 8.73
N LEU A 9 -22.89 -17.07 9.62
CA LEU A 9 -21.89 -17.03 10.68
C LEU A 9 -20.47 -17.01 10.10
N ILE A 10 -20.19 -17.82 9.08
CA ILE A 10 -18.89 -17.84 8.39
C ILE A 10 -18.59 -16.47 7.78
N VAL A 11 -19.54 -15.87 7.07
CA VAL A 11 -19.37 -14.53 6.48
C VAL A 11 -19.09 -13.49 7.57
N LEU A 12 -19.82 -13.52 8.69
CA LEU A 12 -19.59 -12.63 9.82
C LEU A 12 -18.18 -12.78 10.42
N ILE A 13 -17.72 -14.02 10.61
CA ILE A 13 -16.36 -14.30 11.11
C ILE A 13 -15.31 -13.79 10.12
N SER A 14 -15.51 -13.99 8.81
CA SER A 14 -14.60 -13.48 7.79
C SER A 14 -14.52 -11.95 7.78
N VAL A 15 -15.65 -11.25 7.94
CA VAL A 15 -15.67 -9.78 8.03
C VAL A 15 -14.92 -9.30 9.28
N VAL A 16 -15.16 -9.92 10.43
CA VAL A 16 -14.44 -9.58 11.68
C VAL A 16 -12.94 -9.85 11.54
N TYR A 17 -12.56 -10.97 10.92
CA TYR A 17 -11.16 -11.31 10.68
C TYR A 17 -10.46 -10.27 9.80
N ILE A 18 -11.10 -9.85 8.70
CA ILE A 18 -10.57 -8.80 7.82
C ILE A 18 -10.47 -7.46 8.55
N TYR A 19 -11.47 -7.12 9.38
CA TYR A 19 -11.50 -5.87 10.12
C TYR A 19 -10.40 -5.77 11.19
N GLN A 20 -9.98 -6.90 11.77
CA GLN A 20 -8.92 -6.94 12.79
C GLN A 20 -7.50 -6.92 12.21
N GLN A 21 -7.33 -6.96 10.89
CA GLN A 21 -6.00 -6.96 10.31
C GLN A 21 -5.29 -5.63 10.59
N ASN A 22 -4.09 -5.71 11.14
CA ASN A 22 -3.31 -4.51 11.45
C ASN A 22 -2.63 -4.00 10.18
N PRO A 23 -2.63 -2.68 9.95
CA PRO A 23 -1.81 -2.09 8.89
C PRO A 23 -0.33 -2.20 9.26
N MET A 24 0.53 -2.33 8.25
CA MET A 24 1.98 -2.19 8.34
C MET A 24 2.33 -0.88 9.05
N VAL A 25 3.40 -0.90 9.83
CA VAL A 25 3.93 0.31 10.47
C VAL A 25 4.67 1.18 9.45
N THR A 26 4.83 2.48 9.73
CA THR A 26 5.42 3.45 8.79
C THR A 26 6.77 3.01 8.23
N GLY A 27 7.67 2.46 9.06
CA GLY A 27 8.98 1.99 8.60
C GLY A 27 8.90 0.82 7.63
N GLU A 28 7.99 -0.13 7.90
CA GLU A 28 7.73 -1.28 7.01
C GLU A 28 7.10 -0.82 5.70
N ALA A 29 6.17 0.14 5.77
CA ALA A 29 5.56 0.74 4.59
C ALA A 29 6.57 1.42 3.67
N VAL A 30 7.53 2.17 4.24
CA VAL A 30 8.60 2.80 3.46
C VAL A 30 9.47 1.75 2.77
N VAL A 31 9.93 0.72 3.50
CA VAL A 31 10.75 -0.35 2.93
C VAL A 31 9.99 -1.07 1.80
N HIS A 32 8.73 -1.42 2.04
CA HIS A 32 7.89 -2.10 1.07
C HIS A 32 7.64 -1.25 -0.19
N SER A 33 7.46 0.06 -0.04
CA SER A 33 7.31 0.98 -1.18
C SER A 33 8.54 0.99 -2.09
N VAL A 34 9.74 0.94 -1.50
CA VAL A 34 10.99 0.85 -2.25
C VAL A 34 11.07 -0.48 -3.00
N GLU A 35 10.73 -1.60 -2.34
CA GLU A 35 10.71 -2.92 -2.98
C GLU A 35 9.75 -2.96 -4.18
N LEU A 36 8.57 -2.37 -4.06
CA LEU A 36 7.58 -2.25 -5.15
C LEU A 36 8.11 -1.45 -6.34
N MET A 37 8.93 -0.42 -6.11
CA MET A 37 9.56 0.34 -7.19
C MET A 37 10.73 -0.39 -7.86
N GLN A 38 11.40 -1.30 -7.14
CA GLN A 38 12.50 -2.09 -7.71
C GLN A 38 12.04 -3.25 -8.56
N LYS A 39 10.95 -3.89 -8.14
CA LYS A 39 10.34 -5.03 -8.83
C LYS A 39 8.87 -4.71 -9.08
N PRO A 40 8.57 -3.72 -9.93
CA PRO A 40 7.21 -3.49 -10.34
C PRO A 40 6.67 -4.79 -10.95
N SER A 41 5.48 -5.20 -10.53
CA SER A 41 4.77 -6.32 -11.15
C SER A 41 4.69 -6.11 -12.66
N GLU A 42 4.63 -7.19 -13.46
CA GLU A 42 4.65 -7.12 -14.93
C GLU A 42 3.63 -6.13 -15.53
N GLU A 43 2.48 -5.94 -14.89
CA GLU A 43 1.45 -4.95 -15.27
C GLU A 43 1.92 -3.48 -15.16
N TRP A 44 2.88 -3.19 -14.30
CA TRP A 44 3.32 -1.84 -13.93
C TRP A 44 4.81 -1.58 -14.25
N GLY A 45 5.55 -2.61 -14.71
CA GLY A 45 6.99 -2.55 -14.97
C GLY A 45 7.42 -1.62 -16.11
N ILE A 46 6.47 -1.09 -16.87
CA ILE A 46 6.71 -0.15 -17.96
C ILE A 46 6.71 1.31 -17.47
N SER A 47 6.11 1.58 -16.29
CA SER A 47 5.89 2.93 -15.77
C SER A 47 6.94 3.39 -14.75
N ILE A 48 7.83 2.50 -14.31
CA ILE A 48 8.85 2.79 -13.31
C ILE A 48 10.23 2.53 -13.90
N SER A 49 11.06 3.57 -14.02
CA SER A 49 12.51 3.39 -14.16
C SER A 49 13.01 2.68 -12.89
N PRO A 50 13.68 1.52 -12.98
CA PRO A 50 14.16 0.81 -11.80
C PRO A 50 15.03 1.72 -10.94
N MET A 51 14.58 2.05 -9.73
CA MET A 51 15.31 2.91 -8.81
C MET A 51 16.40 2.10 -8.09
N ASP A 52 17.66 2.52 -8.19
CA ASP A 52 18.77 1.86 -7.50
C ASP A 52 18.75 2.21 -6.00
N LEU A 53 18.63 1.19 -5.14
CA LEU A 53 18.62 1.32 -3.68
C LEU A 53 19.89 1.98 -3.13
N SER A 54 20.98 1.89 -3.88
CA SER A 54 22.27 2.48 -3.53
C SER A 54 22.19 4.01 -3.48
N GLU A 55 21.29 4.62 -4.25
CA GLU A 55 21.08 6.07 -4.27
C GLU A 55 20.07 6.54 -3.20
N LEU A 56 19.18 5.65 -2.74
CA LEU A 56 18.23 5.90 -1.65
C LEU A 56 18.89 5.87 -0.26
N LYS A 57 20.03 5.19 -0.10
CA LYS A 57 20.77 5.05 1.18
C LYS A 57 21.24 6.37 1.80
N GLY A 58 21.16 7.49 1.07
CA GLY A 58 21.50 8.83 1.55
C GLY A 58 20.30 9.76 1.80
N LEU A 59 19.06 9.30 1.60
CA LEU A 59 17.88 10.14 1.78
C LEU A 59 17.56 10.29 3.27
N GLY A 60 17.62 11.53 3.75
CA GLY A 60 17.10 11.88 5.07
C GLY A 60 15.60 11.65 5.19
N PRO A 61 15.07 11.51 6.42
CA PRO A 61 13.64 11.27 6.67
C PRO A 61 12.74 12.36 6.06
N ASP A 62 13.27 13.57 5.86
CA ASP A 62 12.55 14.70 5.25
C ASP A 62 12.20 14.47 3.76
N ASN A 63 12.86 13.52 3.10
CA ASN A 63 12.62 13.19 1.69
C ASN A 63 11.60 12.07 1.51
N VAL A 64 11.11 11.47 2.60
CA VAL A 64 10.13 10.37 2.54
C VAL A 64 8.90 10.79 3.32
N ASN A 65 7.78 10.96 2.61
CA ASN A 65 6.50 11.19 3.24
C ASN A 65 5.65 9.93 3.14
N ALA A 66 5.29 9.34 4.28
CA ALA A 66 4.44 8.15 4.35
C ALA A 66 3.16 8.51 5.10
N THR A 67 2.03 8.47 4.40
CA THR A 67 0.72 8.81 4.94
C THR A 67 -0.19 7.58 4.89
N LEU A 68 -0.86 7.30 6.01
CA LEU A 68 -1.83 6.21 6.11
C LEU A 68 -3.25 6.77 5.94
N ASN A 69 -3.88 6.43 4.82
CA ASN A 69 -5.20 6.95 4.46
C ASN A 69 -6.26 5.84 4.41
N ILE A 70 -7.53 6.23 4.50
CA ILE A 70 -8.67 5.35 4.21
C ILE A 70 -9.19 5.75 2.83
N ARG A 71 -9.26 4.78 1.92
CA ARG A 71 -9.83 5.00 0.58
C ARG A 71 -11.34 5.28 0.69
N GLU A 72 -11.84 6.24 -0.10
CA GLU A 72 -13.25 6.65 -0.04
C GLU A 72 -14.25 5.59 -0.58
N GLU A 73 -13.76 4.54 -1.22
CA GLU A 73 -14.58 3.46 -1.73
C GLU A 73 -15.37 2.75 -0.61
N LEU A 74 -16.64 2.46 -0.90
CA LEU A 74 -17.58 1.83 0.03
C LEU A 74 -17.01 0.58 0.72
N TRP A 75 -16.33 -0.29 -0.04
CA TRP A 75 -15.75 -1.53 0.49
C TRP A 75 -14.58 -1.28 1.45
N TYR A 76 -13.73 -0.29 1.17
CA TYR A 76 -12.60 0.05 2.03
C TYR A 76 -13.08 0.63 3.36
N ARG A 77 -14.08 1.51 3.32
CA ARG A 77 -14.69 2.06 4.53
C ARG A 77 -15.41 1.00 5.36
N LEU A 78 -16.13 0.08 4.71
CA LEU A 78 -16.89 -0.97 5.41
C LEU A 78 -15.97 -2.02 6.06
N LEU A 79 -14.85 -2.34 5.42
CA LEU A 79 -13.85 -3.27 5.92
C LEU A 79 -12.75 -2.60 6.76
N ASN A 80 -12.83 -1.28 6.98
CA ASN A 80 -11.79 -0.48 7.63
C ASN A 80 -10.38 -0.72 7.05
N ARG A 81 -10.31 -0.94 5.73
CA ARG A 81 -9.05 -1.13 5.01
C ARG A 81 -8.38 0.21 4.82
N LYS A 82 -7.07 0.23 5.10
CA LYS A 82 -6.22 1.40 4.95
C LYS A 82 -5.28 1.21 3.78
N GLN A 83 -4.80 2.31 3.24
CA GLN A 83 -3.77 2.33 2.21
C GLN A 83 -2.60 3.20 2.68
N TRP A 84 -1.39 2.78 2.34
CA TRP A 84 -0.22 3.61 2.47
C TRP A 84 -0.01 4.39 1.18
N GLU A 85 0.25 5.68 1.33
CA GLU A 85 0.72 6.56 0.27
C GLU A 85 2.13 7.00 0.67
N VAL A 86 3.12 6.52 -0.07
CA VAL A 86 4.53 6.82 0.20
C VAL A 86 5.09 7.63 -0.96
N THR A 87 5.36 8.90 -0.69
CA THR A 87 6.02 9.81 -1.63
C THR A 87 7.50 9.89 -1.29
N ILE A 88 8.35 9.65 -2.28
CA ILE A 88 9.80 9.71 -2.12
C ILE A 88 10.34 10.81 -3.02
N LYS A 89 10.94 11.83 -2.43
CA LYS A 89 11.58 12.93 -3.15
C LYS A 89 13.02 12.56 -3.50
N PHE A 90 13.33 12.48 -4.78
CA PHE A 90 14.66 12.09 -5.24
C PHE A 90 15.04 12.78 -6.56
N LYS A 91 16.20 13.47 -6.58
CA LYS A 91 16.75 14.15 -7.78
C LYS A 91 15.76 15.05 -8.55
N GLY A 92 14.81 15.67 -7.84
CA GLY A 92 13.76 16.53 -8.44
C GLY A 92 12.48 15.80 -8.86
N ASN A 93 12.45 14.47 -8.73
CA ASN A 93 11.27 13.64 -8.93
C ASN A 93 10.59 13.34 -7.59
N GLU A 94 9.26 13.22 -7.62
CA GLU A 94 8.45 12.96 -6.43
C GLU A 94 7.43 11.83 -6.68
N PRO A 95 7.88 10.61 -7.02
CA PRO A 95 6.99 9.47 -7.17
C PRO A 95 6.24 9.17 -5.88
N THR A 96 4.96 8.81 -6.03
CA THR A 96 4.09 8.37 -4.95
C THR A 96 3.59 6.96 -5.24
N VAL A 97 3.89 6.05 -4.33
CA VAL A 97 3.47 4.64 -4.36
C VAL A 97 2.28 4.48 -3.43
N VAL A 98 1.18 3.93 -3.95
CA VAL A 98 -0.02 3.63 -3.17
C VAL A 98 -0.23 2.13 -3.10
N PHE A 99 -0.35 1.59 -1.90
CA PHE A 99 -0.56 0.15 -1.69
C PHE A 99 -1.45 -0.14 -0.49
N ASP A 100 -2.09 -1.30 -0.50
CA ASP A 100 -2.95 -1.76 0.59
C ASP A 100 -2.10 -1.98 1.84
N ALA A 101 -2.46 -1.28 2.93
CA ALA A 101 -1.63 -1.19 4.12
C ALA A 101 -1.52 -2.53 4.88
N THR A 102 -2.34 -3.51 4.55
CA THR A 102 -2.40 -4.80 5.24
C THR A 102 -1.80 -5.91 4.38
N THR A 103 -2.06 -5.89 3.08
CA THR A 103 -1.62 -6.93 2.15
C THR A 103 -0.34 -6.57 1.41
N GLY A 104 0.08 -5.30 1.42
CA GLY A 104 1.21 -4.81 0.64
C GLY A 104 0.94 -4.77 -0.87
N LYS A 105 -0.29 -5.06 -1.31
CA LYS A 105 -0.61 -5.09 -2.73
C LYS A 105 -0.57 -3.68 -3.30
N LEU A 106 0.21 -3.47 -4.37
CA LEU A 106 0.22 -2.22 -5.12
C LEU A 106 -1.19 -1.91 -5.64
N ILE A 107 -1.64 -0.68 -5.38
CA ILE A 107 -2.94 -0.16 -5.79
C ILE A 107 -2.76 0.85 -6.92
N ASP A 108 -1.83 1.78 -6.76
CA ASP A 108 -1.61 2.87 -7.70
C ASP A 108 -0.18 3.40 -7.60
N LEU A 109 0.23 4.10 -8.65
CA LEU A 109 1.54 4.74 -8.74
C LEU A 109 1.41 5.99 -9.61
N TYR A 110 1.78 7.15 -9.06
CA TYR A 110 1.68 8.42 -9.76
C TYR A 110 2.75 9.42 -9.32
N GLY A 111 2.82 10.57 -9.98
CA GLY A 111 3.82 11.61 -9.76
C GLY A 111 4.87 11.65 -10.88
N PRO A 112 5.88 12.53 -10.78
CA PRO A 112 6.99 12.57 -11.72
C PRO A 112 7.79 11.27 -11.60
N LEU A 113 7.55 10.36 -12.54
CA LEU A 113 8.21 9.05 -12.60
C LEU A 113 9.51 9.07 -13.43
N ASN A 114 9.82 10.21 -14.07
CA ASN A 114 11.08 10.53 -14.73
C ASN A 114 11.22 12.05 -14.88
#